data_AF-A0A0K2RSH9-F1
#
_entry.id   AF-A0A0K2RSH9-F1
#
_cell.length_a   1.000
_cell.length_b   1.000
_cell.length_c   1.000
_cell.angle_alpha   90.00
_cell.angle_beta   90.00
_cell.angle_gamma   90.00
#
_symmetry.space_group_name_H-M   'P 1'
#
loop_
_entity.id
_entity.type
_entity.pdbx_description
1 polymer ?
#
loop_
_entity_poly.entity_id
_entity_poly.type
_entity_poly.pdbx_seq_one_letter_code
_entity_poly.pdbx_strand_id
1 'polypeptide(L)'
;MSSRLSSASPASLRDDLQAQIHLMQGKRGSERSLPVLPSLSRLLPGGLRPGAAYSVQGSMSLAMALLAGPSRNGSWCGVAGLPDFGIEAAAGFGIALDRLVLVPDPGPVGCR
;
A
#
# COMPACT_ATOMS: atom_id res chain seq x y z
N MET A 1 4.34 -11.80 34.31
CA MET A 1 3.64 -12.94 33.66
C MET A 1 4.57 -13.59 32.65
N SER A 2 5.68 -14.17 33.14
CA SER A 2 6.59 -15.00 32.34
C SER A 2 6.23 -16.46 32.60
N SER A 3 5.56 -17.11 31.66
CA SER A 3 5.23 -18.53 31.76
C SER A 3 6.41 -19.37 31.29
N ARG A 4 7.00 -20.07 32.26
CA ARG A 4 7.83 -21.29 32.17
C ARG A 4 7.95 -21.89 30.77
N LEU A 5 9.09 -21.69 30.12
CA LEU A 5 9.58 -22.61 29.08
C LEU A 5 10.09 -23.88 29.78
N SER A 6 9.16 -24.78 30.12
CA SER A 6 9.48 -26.12 30.59
C SER A 6 9.29 -27.10 29.42
N SER A 7 10.40 -27.72 28.99
CA SER A 7 10.51 -28.87 28.08
C SER A 7 9.75 -28.83 26.75
N ALA A 8 9.59 -27.65 26.13
CA ALA A 8 9.06 -27.57 24.78
C ALA A 8 10.06 -28.16 23.79
N SER A 9 9.61 -29.13 22.99
CA SER A 9 10.38 -29.67 21.87
C SER A 9 10.78 -28.53 20.92
N PRO A 10 11.95 -28.59 20.27
CA PRO A 10 12.32 -27.64 19.21
C PRO A 10 11.29 -27.56 18.06
N ALA A 11 10.38 -28.52 17.95
CA ALA A 11 9.21 -28.42 17.07
C ALA A 11 8.18 -27.40 17.59
N SER A 12 7.71 -27.53 18.82
CA SER A 12 6.70 -26.62 19.41
C SER A 12 7.13 -25.15 19.45
N LEU A 13 8.42 -24.87 19.74
CA LEU A 13 8.91 -23.50 19.73
C LEU A 13 8.92 -22.90 18.30
N ARG A 14 9.19 -23.73 17.28
CA ARG A 14 9.10 -23.29 15.89
C ARG A 14 7.66 -23.02 15.48
N ASP A 15 6.73 -23.87 15.88
CA ASP A 15 5.31 -23.71 15.56
C ASP A 15 4.74 -22.45 16.22
N ASP A 16 5.08 -22.19 17.49
CA ASP A 16 4.69 -20.98 18.20
C ASP A 16 5.30 -19.72 17.56
N LEU A 17 6.59 -19.77 17.20
CA LEU A 17 7.25 -18.66 16.52
C LEU A 17 6.65 -18.44 15.12
N GLN A 18 6.32 -19.51 14.39
CA GLN A 18 5.66 -19.43 13.08
C GLN A 18 4.27 -18.83 13.21
N ALA A 19 3.49 -19.22 14.21
CA ALA A 19 2.17 -18.64 14.50
C ALA A 19 2.29 -17.16 14.88
N GLN A 20 3.23 -16.82 15.76
CA GLN A 20 3.53 -15.43 16.14
C GLN A 20 3.96 -14.61 14.91
N ILE A 21 4.84 -15.15 14.07
CA ILE A 21 5.27 -14.54 12.82
C ILE A 21 4.07 -14.37 11.89
N HIS A 22 3.19 -15.36 11.72
CA HIS A 22 2.03 -15.25 10.85
C HIS A 22 1.04 -14.17 11.31
N LEU A 23 0.87 -14.04 12.64
CA LEU A 23 0.08 -12.99 13.26
C LEU A 23 0.73 -11.60 13.09
N MET A 24 2.06 -11.50 13.26
CA MET A 24 2.85 -10.26 13.06
C MET A 24 3.00 -9.87 11.60
N GLN A 25 3.00 -10.86 10.71
CA GLN A 25 2.93 -10.70 9.25
C GLN A 25 1.51 -10.43 8.78
N GLY A 26 0.56 -10.24 9.71
CA GLY A 26 -0.83 -9.89 9.44
C GLY A 26 -0.92 -8.91 8.29
N LYS A 27 -1.36 -9.42 7.14
CA LYS A 27 -1.58 -8.66 5.90
C LYS A 27 -0.31 -8.23 5.15
N ARG A 28 0.77 -9.03 5.08
CA ARG A 28 1.68 -8.97 3.92
C ARG A 28 0.81 -9.17 2.68
N GLY A 29 0.67 -8.10 1.90
CA GLY A 29 -0.42 -7.91 0.94
C GLY A 29 -0.75 -9.19 0.18
N SER A 30 -2.03 -9.57 0.23
CA SER A 30 -2.61 -10.54 -0.69
C SER A 30 -2.01 -10.26 -2.07
N GLU A 31 -1.40 -11.26 -2.71
CA GLU A 31 -0.82 -11.20 -4.07
C GLU A 31 -1.85 -10.87 -5.16
N ARG A 32 -2.99 -10.32 -4.77
CA ARG A 32 -4.00 -9.80 -5.66
C ARG A 32 -3.55 -8.42 -6.11
N SER A 33 -3.33 -8.31 -7.42
CA SER A 33 -3.03 -7.05 -8.08
C SER A 33 -4.02 -5.95 -7.71
N LEU A 34 -3.52 -4.73 -7.54
CA LEU A 34 -4.36 -3.58 -7.22
C LEU A 34 -5.14 -3.15 -8.47
N PRO A 35 -6.45 -2.95 -8.36
CA PRO A 35 -7.31 -2.63 -9.48
C PRO A 35 -6.99 -1.25 -10.03
N VAL A 36 -7.11 -1.09 -11.36
CA VAL A 36 -6.96 0.20 -12.05
C VAL A 36 -8.30 0.60 -12.67
N LEU A 37 -8.43 1.87 -13.05
CA LEU A 37 -9.60 2.34 -13.79
C LEU A 37 -9.73 1.61 -15.14
N PRO A 38 -10.96 1.39 -15.67
CA PRO A 38 -11.17 0.69 -16.94
C PRO A 38 -10.40 1.29 -18.11
N SER A 39 -10.23 2.61 -18.15
CA SER A 39 -9.44 3.34 -19.16
C SER A 39 -7.96 2.96 -19.16
N LEU A 40 -7.43 2.49 -18.04
CA LEU A 40 -6.03 2.08 -17.87
C LEU A 40 -5.83 0.57 -18.01
N SER A 41 -6.90 -0.22 -18.12
CA SER A 41 -6.83 -1.68 -18.22
C SER A 41 -5.99 -2.16 -19.41
N ARG A 42 -5.97 -1.44 -20.55
CA ARG A 42 -5.14 -1.82 -21.70
C ARG A 42 -3.65 -1.59 -21.45
N LEU A 43 -3.30 -0.57 -20.65
CA LEU A 43 -1.91 -0.26 -20.30
C LEU A 43 -1.40 -1.21 -19.20
N LEU A 44 -2.27 -1.56 -18.25
CA LEU A 44 -1.99 -2.42 -17.11
C LEU A 44 -3.03 -3.55 -17.04
N PRO A 45 -2.95 -4.57 -17.92
CA PRO A 45 -3.96 -5.62 -18.06
C PRO A 45 -4.11 -6.50 -16.82
N GLY A 46 -3.09 -6.53 -15.96
CA GLY A 46 -3.15 -7.18 -14.67
C GLY A 46 -3.45 -6.25 -13.51
N GLY A 47 -3.54 -4.93 -13.70
CA GLY A 47 -3.54 -3.93 -12.63
C GLY A 47 -2.14 -3.57 -12.12
N LEU A 48 -2.09 -2.81 -11.02
CA LEU A 48 -0.85 -2.41 -10.37
C LEU A 48 -0.32 -3.53 -9.47
N ARG A 49 0.90 -3.98 -9.70
CA ARG A 49 1.51 -5.08 -8.93
C ARG A 49 1.96 -4.59 -7.55
N PRO A 50 1.51 -5.21 -6.45
CA PRO A 50 2.08 -4.96 -5.13
C PRO A 50 3.59 -5.20 -5.12
N GLY A 51 4.34 -4.33 -4.45
CA GLY A 51 5.81 -4.41 -4.38
C GLY A 51 6.54 -3.93 -5.64
N ALA A 52 5.83 -3.48 -6.68
CA ALA A 52 6.43 -2.82 -7.84
C ALA A 52 6.46 -1.29 -7.67
N ALA A 53 7.41 -0.65 -8.36
CA ALA A 53 7.48 0.80 -8.50
C ALA A 53 7.17 1.20 -9.94
N TYR A 54 6.40 2.27 -10.09
CA TYR A 54 6.03 2.83 -11.38
C TYR A 54 6.41 4.30 -11.42
N SER A 55 7.01 4.75 -12.52
CA SER A 55 7.30 6.16 -12.76
C SER A 55 6.29 6.74 -13.73
N VAL A 56 5.73 7.90 -13.39
CA VAL A 56 4.84 8.68 -14.26
C VAL A 56 5.49 10.04 -14.46
N GLN A 57 5.77 10.39 -15.71
CA GLN A 57 6.44 11.64 -16.05
C GLN A 57 5.46 12.59 -16.75
N GLY A 58 5.43 13.85 -16.30
CA GLY A 58 4.68 14.92 -16.96
C GLY A 58 3.15 14.86 -16.84
N SER A 59 2.57 13.96 -16.03
CA SER A 59 1.11 13.87 -15.89
C SER A 59 0.67 13.53 -14.47
N MET A 60 0.26 14.57 -13.74
CA MET A 60 -0.31 14.43 -12.40
C MET A 60 -1.68 13.73 -12.43
N SER A 61 -2.48 14.02 -13.47
CA SER A 61 -3.78 13.40 -13.70
C SER A 61 -3.69 11.89 -13.87
N LEU A 62 -2.65 11.38 -14.54
CA LEU A 62 -2.43 9.94 -14.66
C LEU A 62 -2.06 9.31 -13.32
N ALA A 63 -1.20 9.96 -12.53
CA ALA A 63 -0.88 9.50 -11.18
C ALA A 63 -2.15 9.43 -10.29
N MET A 64 -3.01 10.46 -10.34
CA MET A 64 -4.29 10.46 -9.62
C MET A 64 -5.23 9.34 -10.13
N ALA A 65 -5.33 9.14 -11.44
CA ALA A 65 -6.13 8.06 -12.03
C ALA A 65 -5.66 6.66 -11.59
N LEU A 66 -4.35 6.46 -11.40
CA LEU A 66 -3.78 5.22 -10.87
C LEU A 66 -4.11 5.00 -9.39
N LEU A 67 -4.23 6.06 -8.59
CA LEU A 67 -4.65 5.98 -7.18
C LEU A 67 -6.16 5.76 -7.02
N ALA A 68 -6.97 6.20 -7.97
CA ALA A 68 -8.44 6.08 -7.90
C ALA A 68 -8.92 4.62 -7.86
N GLY A 69 -8.33 3.73 -8.67
CA GLY A 69 -8.71 2.31 -8.71
C GLY A 69 -8.52 1.60 -7.35
N PRO A 70 -7.32 1.60 -6.77
CA PRO A 70 -7.05 0.93 -5.51
C PRO A 70 -7.81 1.53 -4.33
N SER A 71 -7.89 2.86 -4.24
CA SER A 71 -8.57 3.56 -3.14
C SER A 71 -10.06 3.23 -3.07
N ARG A 72 -10.75 3.24 -4.22
CA ARG A 72 -12.18 2.86 -4.32
C ARG A 72 -12.46 1.40 -3.96
N ASN A 73 -11.47 0.53 -4.15
CA ASN A 73 -11.57 -0.88 -3.78
C ASN A 73 -11.08 -1.16 -2.35
N GLY A 74 -11.02 -0.12 -1.50
CA GLY A 74 -10.77 -0.23 -0.06
C GLY A 74 -9.29 -0.24 0.33
N SER A 75 -8.37 -0.05 -0.63
CA SER A 75 -6.95 0.11 -0.32
C SER A 75 -6.70 1.51 0.25
N TRP A 76 -5.69 1.63 1.11
CA TRP A 76 -5.17 2.95 1.51
C TRP A 76 -4.19 3.44 0.46
N CYS A 77 -4.27 4.74 0.15
CA CYS A 77 -3.34 5.42 -0.75
C CYS A 77 -2.61 6.52 0.00
N GLY A 78 -1.34 6.74 -0.33
CA GLY A 78 -0.51 7.78 0.25
C GLY A 78 0.11 8.66 -0.82
N VAL A 79 0.15 9.96 -0.59
CA VAL A 79 0.89 10.93 -1.40
C VAL A 79 1.84 11.67 -0.48
N ALA A 80 3.13 11.66 -0.82
CA ALA A 80 4.17 12.28 -0.02
C ALA A 80 5.09 13.16 -0.89
N GLY A 81 5.52 14.32 -0.37
CA GLY A 81 6.49 15.19 -1.04
C GLY A 81 5.94 15.93 -2.25
N LEU A 82 4.61 16.08 -2.33
CA LEU A 82 3.94 16.77 -3.42
C LEU A 82 3.09 17.93 -2.83
N PRO A 83 3.71 19.11 -2.62
CA PRO A 83 3.05 20.21 -1.89
C PRO A 83 1.84 20.77 -2.64
N ASP A 84 1.88 20.77 -3.98
CA ASP A 84 0.80 21.28 -4.83
C ASP A 84 -0.28 20.22 -5.16
N PHE A 85 -0.39 19.16 -4.33
CA PHE A 85 -1.39 18.12 -4.54
C PHE A 85 -2.81 18.65 -4.22
N GLY A 86 -3.63 18.80 -5.27
CA GLY A 86 -5.02 19.24 -5.12
C GLY A 86 -5.96 18.14 -4.62
N ILE A 87 -6.47 18.26 -3.39
CA ILE A 87 -7.44 17.33 -2.79
C ILE A 87 -8.79 17.34 -3.53
N GLU A 88 -9.30 18.51 -3.90
CA GLU A 88 -10.54 18.63 -4.68
C GLU A 88 -10.41 17.98 -6.06
N ALA A 89 -9.26 18.16 -6.72
CA ALA A 89 -8.97 17.48 -7.97
C ALA A 89 -8.93 15.95 -7.77
N ALA A 90 -8.27 15.49 -6.70
CA ALA A 90 -8.24 14.07 -6.36
C ALA A 90 -9.64 13.47 -6.16
N ALA A 91 -10.54 14.21 -5.50
CA ALA A 91 -11.96 13.83 -5.38
C ALA A 91 -12.63 13.70 -6.76
N GLY A 92 -12.38 14.68 -7.65
CA GLY A 92 -12.89 14.66 -9.03
C GLY A 92 -12.37 13.49 -9.88
N PHE A 93 -11.13 13.03 -9.64
CA PHE A 93 -10.59 11.81 -10.24
C PHE A 93 -11.15 10.52 -9.62
N GLY A 94 -11.97 10.63 -8.56
CA GLY A 94 -12.60 9.51 -7.88
C GLY A 94 -11.70 8.83 -6.84
N ILE A 95 -10.69 9.53 -6.31
CA ILE A 95 -9.90 9.00 -5.19
C ILE A 95 -10.75 9.02 -3.93
N ALA A 96 -10.79 7.89 -3.20
CA ALA A 96 -11.49 7.82 -1.92
C ALA A 96 -10.70 8.58 -0.84
N LEU A 97 -11.11 9.83 -0.56
CA LEU A 97 -10.40 10.72 0.36
C LEU A 97 -10.40 10.23 1.81
N ASP A 98 -11.39 9.45 2.22
CA ASP A 98 -11.43 8.79 3.53
C ASP A 98 -10.30 7.75 3.72
N ARG A 99 -9.62 7.38 2.63
CA ARG A 99 -8.51 6.42 2.58
C ARG A 99 -7.24 7.01 1.96
N LEU A 100 -7.18 8.33 1.85
CA LEU A 100 -6.03 9.05 1.34
C LEU A 100 -5.25 9.69 2.50
N VAL A 101 -3.97 9.36 2.59
CA VAL A 101 -3.02 10.05 3.47
C VAL A 101 -2.20 11.01 2.63
N LEU A 102 -2.20 12.29 3.00
CA LEU A 102 -1.38 13.31 2.36
C LEU A 102 -0.28 13.77 3.33
N VAL A 103 0.96 13.76 2.86
CA VAL A 103 2.14 14.27 3.56
C VAL A 103 2.85 15.27 2.63
N PRO A 104 2.52 16.57 2.68
CA PRO A 104 3.09 17.56 1.76
C PRO A 104 4.61 17.65 1.83
N ASP A 105 5.17 17.61 3.05
CA ASP A 105 6.59 17.61 3.33
C ASP A 105 6.95 16.41 4.24
N PRO A 106 7.57 15.35 3.70
CA PRO A 106 7.98 14.19 4.48
C PRO A 106 9.26 14.42 5.31
N GLY A 107 9.83 15.64 5.28
CA GLY A 107 11.10 15.95 5.88
C GLY A 107 12.29 15.43 5.04
N PRO A 108 13.53 15.59 5.54
CA PRO A 108 14.72 15.20 4.80
C PRO A 108 14.74 13.68 4.57
N VAL A 109 14.70 13.28 3.30
CA VAL A 109 15.00 11.90 2.91
C VAL A 109 16.50 11.69 3.06
N GLY A 110 16.91 11.02 4.14
CA GLY A 110 18.33 10.77 4.41
C GLY A 110 19.00 10.08 3.23
N CYS A 111 20.12 10.62 2.75
CA CYS A 111 21.01 9.91 1.84
C CYS A 111 21.54 8.67 2.56
N ARG A 112 21.19 7.49 2.07
CA ARG A 112 21.79 6.22 2.49
C ARG A 112 22.31 5.49 1.28
#